data_AF-A0A7S2H6T6-F1
#
_entry.id   AF-A0A7S2H6T6-F1
#
_cell.length_a   1.000
_cell.length_b   1.000
_cell.length_c   1.000
_cell.angle_alpha   90.00
_cell.angle_beta   90.00
_cell.angle_gamma   90.00
#
_symmetry.space_group_name_H-M   'P 1'
#
loop_
_entity.id
_entity.type
_entity.pdbx_description
1 polymer ?
#
loop_
_entity_poly.entity_id
_entity_poly.type
_entity_poly.pdbx_seq_one_letter_code
_entity_poly.pdbx_strand_id
1 'polypeptide(L)'
;LFIPGMMLVTVTYPTWKDDTVHSDNEAKAMLYIGYVFYALSALWLCTVCCLRSRIMLAISITKQASRAVNAMTGLIIFPIAQAIGLLIFMIPWTIFALFLASSGDIVKSTYTTGTTTITYRSFEYTNNMYYAALYFLFVFFWTSQFIVAMGQLVNALAVSTWYFTRDKSTIGNSTVVSSIHKAFRYHMGSAAFGSLIIAIIKTIRAVIMYLQDKAAKSGNKAAQMVLCCLQCCMWCIEKCMKFI
;
A
#
# COMPACT_ATOMS: atom_id res chain seq x y z
N LEU A 1 -15.29 -23.60 -7.35
CA LEU A 1 -15.49 -23.54 -8.82
C LEU A 1 -16.03 -24.86 -9.36
N PHE A 2 -15.44 -26.00 -9.01
CA PHE A 2 -15.94 -27.32 -9.43
C PHE A 2 -17.37 -27.64 -8.97
N ILE A 3 -17.69 -27.46 -7.67
CA ILE A 3 -19.04 -27.74 -7.13
C ILE A 3 -20.11 -26.80 -7.73
N PRO A 4 -19.91 -25.46 -7.81
CA PRO A 4 -20.84 -24.58 -8.53
C PRO A 4 -21.01 -24.92 -10.01
N GLY A 5 -19.93 -25.25 -10.73
CA GLY A 5 -20.00 -25.68 -12.12
C GLY A 5 -20.83 -26.96 -12.30
N MET A 6 -20.65 -27.92 -11.39
CA MET A 6 -21.43 -29.16 -11.37
C MET A 6 -22.91 -28.91 -11.14
N MET A 7 -23.29 -28.15 -10.11
CA MET A 7 -24.69 -27.84 -9.85
C MET A 7 -25.37 -27.13 -11.04
N LEU A 8 -24.69 -26.19 -11.68
CA LEU A 8 -25.23 -25.46 -12.83
C LEU A 8 -25.50 -26.38 -14.02
N VAL A 9 -24.59 -27.31 -14.30
CA VAL A 9 -24.71 -28.24 -15.45
C VAL A 9 -25.68 -29.38 -15.16
N THR A 10 -25.65 -29.95 -13.95
CA THR A 10 -26.40 -31.18 -13.65
C THR A 10 -27.74 -30.95 -12.98
N VAL A 11 -27.96 -29.80 -12.34
CA VAL A 11 -29.22 -29.51 -11.61
C VAL A 11 -29.93 -28.31 -12.24
N THR A 12 -29.25 -27.17 -12.39
CA THR A 12 -29.91 -25.93 -12.81
C THR A 12 -30.31 -25.95 -14.29
N TYR A 13 -29.40 -26.31 -15.19
CA TYR A 13 -29.69 -26.40 -16.63
C TYR A 13 -30.89 -27.32 -16.97
N PRO A 14 -30.95 -28.59 -16.51
CA PRO A 14 -32.08 -29.46 -16.84
C PRO A 14 -33.40 -28.96 -16.23
N THR A 15 -33.38 -28.37 -15.04
CA THR A 15 -34.57 -27.80 -14.40
C THR A 15 -35.11 -26.61 -15.19
N TRP A 16 -34.24 -25.70 -15.62
CA TRP A 16 -34.63 -24.47 -16.34
C TRP A 16 -34.95 -24.73 -17.82
N LYS A 17 -34.49 -25.85 -18.36
CA LYS A 17 -34.85 -26.29 -19.70
C LYS A 17 -36.26 -26.90 -19.75
N ASP A 18 -36.71 -27.49 -18.66
CA ASP A 18 -38.00 -28.18 -18.56
C ASP A 18 -39.13 -27.28 -18.01
N ASP A 19 -38.79 -26.11 -17.47
CA ASP A 19 -39.80 -25.15 -17.02
C ASP A 19 -40.31 -24.26 -18.15
N THR A 20 -41.56 -23.79 -18.01
CA THR A 20 -42.20 -22.88 -18.97
C THR A 20 -41.94 -21.40 -18.65
N VAL A 21 -41.09 -21.12 -17.67
CA VAL A 21 -40.85 -19.79 -17.09
C VAL A 21 -39.61 -19.14 -17.70
N HIS A 22 -38.57 -19.93 -17.99
CA HIS A 22 -37.29 -19.47 -18.51
C HIS A 22 -37.17 -19.73 -20.01
N SER A 23 -36.49 -18.82 -20.70
CA SER A 23 -36.21 -18.97 -22.14
C SER A 23 -35.13 -20.02 -22.36
N ASP A 24 -35.19 -20.75 -23.48
CA ASP A 24 -34.13 -21.64 -23.96
C ASP A 24 -32.74 -20.97 -23.96
N ASN A 25 -32.68 -19.66 -24.20
CA ASN A 25 -31.45 -18.89 -24.19
C ASN A 25 -30.89 -18.71 -22.77
N GLU A 26 -31.76 -18.56 -21.77
CA GLU A 26 -31.38 -18.45 -20.36
C GLU A 26 -30.90 -19.79 -19.82
N ALA A 27 -31.57 -20.89 -20.19
CA ALA A 27 -31.13 -22.24 -19.85
C ALA A 27 -29.74 -22.55 -20.46
N LYS A 28 -29.52 -22.22 -21.75
CA LYS A 28 -28.21 -22.37 -22.40
C LYS A 28 -27.13 -21.48 -21.77
N ALA A 29 -27.47 -20.26 -21.34
CA ALA A 29 -26.54 -19.38 -20.66
C ALA A 29 -26.00 -20.03 -19.35
N MET A 30 -26.87 -20.66 -18.57
CA MET A 30 -26.48 -21.36 -17.33
C MET A 30 -25.56 -22.55 -17.61
N LEU A 31 -25.79 -23.28 -18.71
CA LEU A 31 -24.91 -24.36 -19.16
C LEU A 31 -23.51 -23.84 -19.54
N TYR A 32 -23.42 -22.75 -20.31
CA TYR A 32 -22.14 -22.14 -20.68
C TYR A 32 -21.37 -21.63 -19.46
N ILE A 33 -22.05 -20.97 -18.51
CA ILE A 33 -21.44 -20.53 -17.24
C ILE A 33 -20.90 -21.74 -16.47
N GLY A 34 -21.64 -22.85 -16.43
CA GLY A 34 -21.20 -24.10 -15.84
C GLY A 34 -19.89 -24.63 -16.46
N TYR A 35 -19.79 -24.65 -17.79
CA TYR A 35 -18.55 -25.05 -18.48
C TYR A 35 -17.38 -24.10 -18.21
N VAL A 36 -17.62 -22.79 -18.12
CA VAL A 36 -16.59 -21.81 -17.73
C VAL A 36 -16.06 -22.11 -16.33
N PHE A 37 -16.94 -22.43 -15.37
CA PHE A 37 -16.50 -22.82 -14.02
C PHE A 37 -15.70 -24.12 -14.01
N TYR A 38 -16.04 -25.10 -14.86
CA TYR A 38 -15.24 -26.30 -15.03
C TYR A 38 -13.86 -26.00 -15.62
N ALA A 39 -13.79 -25.20 -16.69
CA ALA A 39 -12.53 -24.80 -17.30
C ALA A 39 -11.60 -24.07 -16.31
N LEU A 40 -12.15 -23.12 -15.53
CA LEU A 40 -11.39 -22.43 -14.48
C LEU A 40 -10.92 -23.39 -13.37
N SER A 41 -11.73 -24.39 -13.00
CA SER A 41 -11.34 -25.40 -12.01
C SER A 41 -10.21 -26.32 -12.52
N ALA A 42 -10.27 -26.73 -13.80
CA ALA A 42 -9.21 -27.51 -14.43
C ALA A 42 -7.92 -26.71 -14.57
N LEU A 43 -7.99 -25.43 -14.95
CA LEU A 43 -6.84 -24.53 -15.01
C LEU A 43 -6.20 -24.34 -13.63
N TRP A 44 -7.01 -24.16 -12.59
CA TRP A 44 -6.52 -24.03 -11.22
C TRP A 44 -5.84 -25.32 -10.74
N LEU A 45 -6.45 -26.49 -10.97
CA LEU A 45 -5.85 -27.79 -10.65
C LEU A 45 -4.54 -28.02 -11.41
N CYS A 46 -4.51 -27.72 -12.71
CA CYS A 46 -3.30 -27.80 -13.53
C CYS A 46 -2.18 -26.92 -12.94
N THR A 47 -2.51 -25.68 -12.55
CA THR A 47 -1.56 -24.76 -11.90
C THR A 47 -1.01 -25.35 -10.59
N VAL A 48 -1.86 -25.91 -9.73
CA VAL A 48 -1.45 -26.55 -8.47
C VAL A 48 -0.57 -27.78 -8.74
N CYS A 49 -0.92 -28.63 -9.71
CA CYS A 49 -0.15 -29.80 -10.10
C CYS A 49 1.23 -29.43 -10.66
N CYS A 50 1.29 -28.46 -11.58
CA CYS A 50 2.53 -27.98 -12.17
C CYS A 50 3.45 -27.28 -11.16
N LEU A 51 2.88 -26.56 -10.18
CA LEU A 51 3.63 -25.82 -9.17
C LEU A 51 3.83 -26.60 -7.86
N ARG A 52 3.46 -27.89 -7.79
CA ARG A 52 3.48 -28.69 -6.56
C ARG A 52 4.83 -28.65 -5.82
N SER A 53 5.94 -28.69 -6.54
CA SER A 53 7.29 -28.65 -5.95
C SER A 53 7.59 -27.31 -5.30
N ARG A 54 7.20 -26.21 -5.95
CA ARG A 54 7.35 -24.85 -5.42
C ARG A 54 6.42 -24.62 -4.23
N ILE A 55 5.20 -25.17 -4.28
CA ILE A 55 4.24 -25.11 -3.17
C ILE A 55 4.81 -25.81 -1.93
N MET A 56 5.43 -26.98 -2.07
CA MET A 56 6.05 -27.69 -0.94
C MET A 56 7.22 -26.91 -0.32
N LEU A 57 8.05 -26.27 -1.15
CA LEU A 57 9.09 -25.37 -0.66
C LEU A 57 8.49 -24.19 0.11
N ALA A 58 7.46 -23.54 -0.45
CA ALA A 58 6.77 -22.43 0.20
C ALA A 58 6.17 -22.84 1.56
N ILE A 59 5.49 -23.99 1.63
CA ILE A 59 4.95 -24.54 2.88
C ILE A 59 6.05 -24.72 3.92
N SER A 60 7.23 -25.20 3.50
CA SER A 60 8.37 -25.41 4.41
C SER A 60 8.89 -24.09 4.99
N ILE A 61 9.00 -23.04 4.17
CA ILE A 61 9.40 -21.69 4.60
C ILE A 61 8.35 -21.11 5.56
N THR A 62 7.06 -21.16 5.20
CA THR A 62 5.97 -20.68 6.05
C THR A 62 5.91 -21.41 7.38
N LYS A 63 6.19 -22.72 7.40
CA LYS A 63 6.26 -23.51 8.64
C LYS A 63 7.37 -23.03 9.57
N GLN A 64 8.53 -22.64 9.04
CA GLN A 64 9.61 -22.08 9.86
C GLN A 64 9.27 -20.67 10.37
N ALA A 65 8.68 -19.83 9.51
CA ALA A 65 8.19 -18.51 9.92
C ALA A 65 7.15 -18.62 11.06
N SER A 66 6.21 -19.57 10.95
CA SER A 66 5.22 -19.84 12.00
C SER A 66 5.87 -20.28 13.31
N ARG A 67 6.90 -21.14 13.27
CA ARG A 67 7.64 -21.54 14.48
C ARG A 67 8.36 -20.37 15.14
N ALA A 68 8.94 -19.46 14.35
CA ALA A 68 9.59 -18.25 14.87
C ALA A 68 8.57 -17.35 15.58
N VAL A 69 7.40 -17.14 14.96
CA VAL A 69 6.32 -16.34 15.52
C VAL A 69 5.74 -16.98 16.79
N ASN A 70 5.56 -18.30 16.82
CA ASN A 70 5.05 -19.01 18.00
C ASN A 70 6.06 -19.00 19.16
N ALA A 71 7.37 -19.03 18.86
CA ALA A 71 8.42 -18.91 19.88
C ALA A 71 8.54 -17.48 20.43
N MET A 72 8.15 -16.47 19.65
CA MET A 72 8.24 -15.05 19.99
C MET A 72 6.90 -14.36 19.70
N THR A 73 5.87 -14.65 20.49
CA THR A 73 4.51 -14.14 20.30
C THR A 73 4.46 -12.61 20.20
N GLY A 74 5.40 -11.90 20.83
CA GLY A 74 5.56 -10.44 20.71
C GLY A 74 5.71 -9.93 19.27
N LEU A 75 6.18 -10.75 18.33
CA LEU A 75 6.25 -10.38 16.90
C LEU A 75 4.88 -10.17 16.27
N ILE A 76 3.82 -10.83 16.74
CA ILE A 76 2.45 -10.67 16.23
C ILE A 76 1.91 -9.28 16.58
N ILE A 77 2.27 -8.77 17.76
CA ILE A 77 1.84 -7.46 18.25
C ILE A 77 2.55 -6.35 17.47
N PHE A 78 3.72 -6.63 16.91
CA PHE A 78 4.60 -5.61 16.38
C PHE A 78 4.04 -4.85 15.14
N PRO A 79 3.41 -5.50 14.13
CA PRO A 79 2.68 -4.79 13.08
C PRO A 79 1.55 -3.89 13.60
N ILE A 80 0.87 -4.29 14.68
CA ILE A 80 -0.18 -3.49 15.32
C ILE A 80 0.45 -2.28 16.01
N ALA A 81 1.53 -2.49 16.76
CA ALA A 81 2.29 -1.41 17.39
C ALA A 81 2.81 -0.40 16.35
N GLN A 82 3.24 -0.88 15.18
CA GLN A 82 3.66 -0.04 14.06
C GLN A 82 2.49 0.77 13.48
N ALA A 83 1.32 0.16 13.31
CA ALA A 83 0.11 0.86 12.87
C ALA A 83 -0.31 1.94 13.89
N ILE A 84 -0.27 1.61 15.18
CA ILE A 84 -0.54 2.57 16.26
C ILE A 84 0.49 3.72 16.22
N GLY A 85 1.78 3.43 16.04
CA GLY A 85 2.81 4.45 15.91
C GLY A 85 2.57 5.41 14.75
N LEU A 86 2.11 4.89 13.59
CA LEU A 86 1.69 5.72 12.46
C LEU A 86 0.46 6.57 12.82
N LEU A 87 -0.56 6.00 13.46
CA LEU A 87 -1.76 6.76 13.86
C LEU A 87 -1.43 7.87 14.87
N ILE A 88 -0.55 7.59 15.83
CA ILE A 88 -0.07 8.59 16.80
C ILE A 88 0.66 9.72 16.07
N PHE A 89 1.48 9.41 15.07
CA PHE A 89 2.13 10.42 14.23
C PHE A 89 1.16 11.21 13.37
N MET A 90 0.07 10.59 12.89
CA MET A 90 -0.95 11.28 12.08
C MET A 90 -1.60 12.44 12.83
N ILE A 91 -1.81 12.32 14.14
CA ILE A 91 -2.51 13.33 14.94
C ILE A 91 -1.81 14.70 14.91
N PRO A 92 -0.55 14.85 15.38
CA PRO A 92 0.14 16.14 15.31
C PRO A 92 0.33 16.58 13.86
N TRP A 93 0.61 15.67 12.94
CA TRP A 93 0.80 16.02 11.54
C TRP A 93 -0.44 16.69 10.94
N THR A 94 -1.65 16.14 11.15
CA THR A 94 -2.89 16.72 10.64
C THR A 94 -3.21 18.06 11.31
N ILE A 95 -2.96 18.19 12.61
CA ILE A 95 -3.15 19.46 13.34
C ILE A 95 -2.28 20.55 12.72
N PHE A 96 -0.98 20.31 12.54
CA PHE A 96 -0.10 21.29 11.93
C PHE A 96 -0.42 21.56 10.45
N ALA A 97 -0.82 20.53 9.70
CA ALA A 97 -1.26 20.71 8.31
C ALA A 97 -2.51 21.59 8.22
N LEU A 98 -3.46 21.44 9.15
CA LEU A 98 -4.64 22.29 9.23
C LEU A 98 -4.28 23.74 9.60
N PHE A 99 -3.36 23.94 10.55
CA PHE A 99 -2.89 25.30 10.87
C PHE A 99 -2.19 25.96 9.68
N LEU A 100 -1.36 25.23 8.95
CA LEU A 100 -0.72 25.75 7.74
C LEU A 100 -1.72 26.05 6.61
N ALA A 101 -2.76 25.22 6.46
CA ALA A 101 -3.82 25.47 5.49
C ALA A 101 -4.66 26.70 5.85
N SER A 102 -4.87 26.94 7.15
CA SER A 102 -5.65 28.06 7.68
C SER A 102 -4.88 29.37 7.76
N SER A 103 -3.55 29.37 7.61
CA SER A 103 -2.73 30.58 7.73
C SER A 103 -2.69 31.42 6.44
N GLY A 104 -3.51 31.10 5.43
CA GLY A 104 -3.60 31.90 4.20
C GLY A 104 -4.30 33.23 4.43
N ASP A 105 -3.81 34.30 3.80
CA ASP A 105 -4.39 35.62 3.95
C ASP A 105 -5.67 35.74 3.10
N ILE A 106 -6.72 36.33 3.68
CA ILE A 106 -7.99 36.52 2.98
C ILE A 106 -7.94 37.84 2.21
N VAL A 107 -7.66 37.75 0.91
CA VAL A 107 -7.65 38.91 0.02
C VAL A 107 -9.00 39.01 -0.70
N LYS A 108 -9.54 40.22 -0.79
CA LYS A 108 -10.75 40.51 -1.56
C LYS A 108 -10.35 40.76 -3.00
N SER A 109 -10.63 39.80 -3.86
CA SER A 109 -10.39 39.90 -5.30
C SER A 109 -11.66 40.42 -5.97
N THR A 110 -11.49 41.39 -6.86
CA THR A 110 -12.60 42.01 -7.59
C THR A 110 -12.50 41.65 -9.06
N TYR A 111 -13.55 41.06 -9.62
CA TYR A 111 -13.65 40.80 -11.05
C TYR A 111 -14.76 41.64 -11.65
N THR A 112 -14.39 42.51 -12.59
CA THR A 112 -15.34 43.38 -13.29
C THR A 112 -15.66 42.76 -14.65
N THR A 113 -16.92 42.44 -14.87
CA THR A 113 -17.42 41.99 -16.19
C THR A 113 -18.52 42.94 -16.65
N GLY A 114 -18.22 43.74 -17.68
CA GLY A 114 -19.10 44.83 -18.11
C GLY A 114 -19.31 45.87 -17.00
N THR A 115 -20.55 46.08 -16.57
CA THR A 115 -20.95 47.04 -15.51
C THR A 115 -21.09 46.42 -14.12
N THR A 116 -20.91 45.10 -13.98
CA THR A 116 -21.10 44.40 -12.70
C THR A 116 -19.76 44.06 -12.08
N THR A 117 -19.56 44.50 -10.83
CA THR A 117 -18.36 44.27 -10.03
C THR A 117 -18.63 43.15 -9.03
N ILE A 118 -18.04 41.97 -9.24
CA ILE A 118 -18.18 40.84 -8.33
C ILE A 118 -16.98 40.82 -7.39
N THR A 119 -17.23 40.93 -6.08
CA THR A 119 -16.19 40.79 -5.05
C THR A 119 -16.26 39.40 -4.45
N TYR A 120 -15.17 38.64 -4.56
CA TYR A 120 -15.03 37.33 -3.90
C TYR A 120 -13.83 37.34 -2.96
N ARG A 121 -13.88 36.49 -1.94
CA ARG A 121 -12.77 36.26 -1.02
C ARG A 121 -11.97 35.07 -1.52
N SER A 122 -10.67 35.25 -1.70
CA SER A 122 -9.73 34.18 -2.06
C SER A 122 -8.65 34.09 -1.00
N PHE A 123 -8.19 32.87 -0.73
CA PHE A 123 -6.99 32.65 0.07
C PHE A 123 -5.77 32.86 -0.81
N GLU A 124 -4.91 33.79 -0.41
CA GLU A 124 -3.60 33.98 -1.02
C GLU A 124 -2.54 33.39 -0.08
N TYR A 125 -1.70 32.52 -0.64
CA TYR A 125 -0.63 31.86 0.10
C TYR A 125 0.71 32.44 -0.33
N THR A 126 1.54 32.80 0.65
CA THR A 126 2.89 33.26 0.39
C THR A 126 3.79 32.11 -0.09
N ASN A 127 4.88 32.42 -0.81
CA ASN A 127 5.87 31.41 -1.23
C ASN A 127 6.41 30.57 -0.05
N ASN A 128 6.58 31.20 1.12
CA ASN A 128 7.01 30.52 2.33
C ASN A 128 6.02 29.44 2.79
N MET A 129 4.71 29.67 2.63
CA MET A 129 3.68 28.67 2.95
C MET A 129 3.71 27.48 1.99
N TYR A 130 4.00 27.71 0.71
CA TYR A 130 4.20 26.61 -0.25
C TYR A 130 5.44 25.77 0.09
N TYR A 131 6.57 26.40 0.44
CA TYR A 131 7.76 25.67 0.88
C TYR A 131 7.52 24.91 2.19
N ALA A 132 6.80 25.51 3.14
CA ALA A 132 6.40 24.84 4.38
C ALA A 132 5.50 23.64 4.10
N ALA A 133 4.56 23.73 3.15
CA ALA A 133 3.68 22.63 2.77
C ALA A 133 4.45 21.47 2.13
N LEU A 134 5.40 21.78 1.25
CA LEU A 134 6.30 20.77 0.66
C LEU A 134 7.17 20.10 1.72
N TYR A 135 7.71 20.88 2.67
CA TYR A 135 8.46 20.33 3.80
C TYR A 135 7.58 19.43 4.69
N PHE A 136 6.34 19.83 4.99
CA PHE A 136 5.39 19.02 5.76
C PHE A 136 5.04 17.70 5.07
N LEU A 137 4.88 17.72 3.75
CA LEU A 137 4.68 16.53 2.93
C LEU A 137 5.92 15.64 2.93
N PHE A 138 7.11 16.22 2.88
CA PHE A 138 8.35 15.47 2.99
C PHE A 138 8.51 14.80 4.36
N VAL A 139 8.26 15.53 5.45
CA VAL A 139 8.29 14.99 6.83
C VAL A 139 7.27 13.86 6.98
N PHE A 140 6.07 14.00 6.40
CA PHE A 140 5.08 12.92 6.36
C PHE A 140 5.66 11.63 5.79
N PHE A 141 6.24 11.69 4.58
CA PHE A 141 6.81 10.52 3.95
C PHE A 141 8.01 9.99 4.72
N TRP A 142 8.88 10.86 5.21
CA TRP A 142 10.10 10.46 5.92
C TRP A 142 9.82 9.75 7.23
N THR A 143 8.99 10.34 8.11
CA THR A 143 8.64 9.70 9.38
C THR A 143 7.87 8.40 9.14
N SER A 144 6.97 8.37 8.17
CA SER A 144 6.24 7.14 7.82
C SER A 144 7.16 6.03 7.33
N GLN A 145 8.12 6.33 6.45
CA GLN A 145 9.10 5.34 5.99
C GLN A 145 10.05 4.93 7.11
N PHE A 146 10.42 5.84 8.00
CA PHE A 146 11.26 5.56 9.15
C PHE A 146 10.61 4.56 10.11
N ILE A 147 9.34 4.78 10.47
CA ILE A 147 8.57 3.86 11.33
C ILE A 147 8.49 2.47 10.69
N VAL A 148 8.27 2.39 9.38
CA VAL A 148 8.23 1.11 8.64
C VAL A 148 9.60 0.42 8.63
N ALA A 149 10.67 1.15 8.33
CA ALA A 149 12.03 0.61 8.27
C ALA A 149 12.49 0.10 9.64
N MET A 150 12.26 0.88 10.70
CA MET A 150 12.50 0.45 12.08
C MET A 150 11.74 -0.84 12.40
N GLY A 151 10.51 -0.95 11.91
CA GLY A 151 9.72 -2.13 12.13
C GLY A 151 10.26 -3.39 11.47
N GLN A 152 10.72 -3.25 10.22
CA GLN A 152 11.39 -4.33 9.50
C GLN A 152 12.70 -4.74 10.17
N LEU A 153 13.49 -3.78 10.68
CA LEU A 153 14.73 -4.05 11.40
C LEU A 153 14.51 -4.82 12.69
N VAL A 154 13.51 -4.45 13.50
CA VAL A 154 13.18 -5.19 14.73
C VAL A 154 12.80 -6.64 14.40
N ASN A 155 11.94 -6.84 13.40
CA ASN A 155 11.54 -8.17 12.96
C ASN A 155 12.74 -8.97 12.45
N ALA A 156 13.61 -8.36 11.65
CA ALA A 156 14.82 -9.01 11.13
C ALA A 156 15.76 -9.43 12.27
N LEU A 157 16.02 -8.55 13.24
CA LEU A 157 16.88 -8.82 14.39
C LEU A 157 16.31 -9.92 15.30
N ALA A 158 15.00 -9.92 15.54
CA ALA A 158 14.34 -10.92 16.35
C ALA A 158 14.38 -12.29 15.65
N VAL A 159 14.03 -12.35 14.37
CA VAL A 159 14.05 -13.59 13.58
C VAL A 159 15.47 -14.11 13.39
N SER A 160 16.46 -13.24 13.17
CA SER A 160 17.87 -13.67 13.06
C SER A 160 18.36 -14.25 14.39
N THR A 161 18.03 -13.60 15.51
CA THR A 161 18.39 -14.09 16.86
C THR A 161 17.75 -15.46 17.11
N TRP A 162 16.45 -15.61 16.82
CA TRP A 162 15.78 -16.90 16.90
C TRP A 162 16.42 -17.94 15.97
N TYR A 163 16.72 -17.60 14.72
CA TYR A 163 17.26 -18.53 13.72
C TYR A 163 18.61 -19.10 14.17
N PHE A 164 19.55 -18.24 14.57
CA PHE A 164 20.92 -18.63 14.92
C PHE A 164 21.07 -19.19 16.35
N THR A 165 20.07 -19.03 17.22
CA THR A 165 20.11 -19.65 18.56
C THR A 165 19.86 -21.15 18.45
N ARG A 166 20.81 -21.98 18.88
CA ARG A 166 20.68 -23.45 18.79
C ARG A 166 19.57 -24.00 19.69
N ASP A 167 19.55 -23.57 20.94
CA ASP A 167 18.51 -23.96 21.90
C ASP A 167 17.32 -23.00 21.83
N LYS A 168 16.22 -23.46 21.24
CA LYS A 168 15.02 -22.63 21.09
C LYS A 168 14.25 -22.43 22.39
N SER A 169 14.56 -23.18 23.46
CA SER A 169 13.89 -23.05 24.76
C SER A 169 14.21 -21.73 25.47
N THR A 170 15.34 -21.12 25.13
CA THR A 170 15.77 -19.83 25.69
C THR A 170 15.18 -18.62 24.95
N ILE A 171 14.47 -18.84 23.84
CA ILE A 171 13.84 -17.78 23.05
C ILE A 171 12.44 -17.51 23.58
N GLY A 172 12.13 -16.22 23.74
CA GLY A 172 10.81 -15.75 24.16
C GLY A 172 10.63 -14.26 23.87
N ASN A 173 9.61 -13.64 24.47
CA ASN A 173 9.28 -12.24 24.22
C ASN A 173 10.39 -11.25 24.63
N SER A 174 11.27 -11.62 25.57
CA SER A 174 12.47 -10.84 25.92
C SER A 174 13.42 -10.66 24.73
N THR A 175 13.45 -11.61 23.80
CA THR A 175 14.24 -11.52 22.56
C THR A 175 13.73 -10.41 21.65
N VAL A 176 12.40 -10.22 21.58
CA VAL A 176 11.78 -9.13 20.82
C VAL A 176 12.13 -7.77 21.45
N VAL A 177 12.02 -7.66 22.78
CA VAL A 177 12.39 -6.42 23.51
C VAL A 177 13.87 -6.09 23.33
N SER A 178 14.76 -7.09 23.42
CA SER A 178 16.18 -6.91 23.14
C SER A 178 16.43 -6.46 21.70
N SER A 179 15.69 -6.99 20.74
CA SER A 179 15.78 -6.61 19.33
C SER A 179 15.30 -5.18 19.09
N ILE A 180 14.24 -4.74 19.76
CA ILE A 180 13.80 -3.34 19.78
C ILE A 180 14.93 -2.45 20.31
N HIS A 181 15.48 -2.77 21.48
CA HIS A 181 16.56 -1.98 22.07
C HIS A 181 17.77 -1.88 21.13
N LYS A 182 18.19 -2.99 20.53
CA LYS A 182 19.29 -3.01 19.55
C LYS A 182 18.98 -2.18 18.31
N ALA A 183 17.77 -2.28 17.77
CA ALA A 183 17.35 -1.51 16.60
C ALA A 183 17.47 -0.01 16.88
N PHE A 184 16.93 0.47 18.00
CA PHE A 184 16.98 1.89 18.36
C PHE A 184 18.39 2.35 18.76
N ARG A 185 19.16 1.53 19.48
CA ARG A 185 20.48 1.92 19.97
C ARG A 185 21.57 1.91 18.90
N TYR A 186 21.50 0.99 17.94
CA TYR A 186 22.59 0.73 16.98
C TYR A 186 22.20 0.93 15.52
N HIS A 187 20.93 0.75 15.14
CA HIS A 187 20.52 0.75 13.72
C HIS A 187 19.60 1.91 13.33
N MET A 188 19.23 2.78 14.27
CA MET A 188 18.37 3.93 14.01
C MET A 188 18.93 4.86 12.91
N GLY A 189 20.24 5.09 12.89
CA GLY A 189 20.88 5.95 11.89
C GLY A 189 20.73 5.41 10.47
N SER A 190 21.03 4.13 10.26
CA SER A 190 20.86 3.46 8.97
C SER A 190 19.39 3.44 8.55
N ALA A 191 18.47 3.18 9.48
CA ALA A 191 17.04 3.22 9.23
C ALA A 191 16.57 4.62 8.78
N ALA A 192 17.05 5.67 9.45
CA ALA A 192 16.74 7.06 9.13
C ALA A 192 17.29 7.49 7.77
N PHE A 193 18.48 7.03 7.41
CA PHE A 193 19.08 7.30 6.11
C PHE A 193 18.38 6.56 4.96
N GLY A 194 18.08 5.27 5.14
CA GLY A 194 17.32 4.50 4.15
C GLY A 194 15.92 5.07 3.94
N SER A 195 15.22 5.43 5.04
CA SER A 195 13.91 6.05 4.96
C SER A 195 13.95 7.44 4.33
N LEU A 196 15.03 8.20 4.52
CA LEU A 196 15.25 9.51 3.91
C LEU A 196 15.27 9.41 2.38
N ILE A 197 16.01 8.45 1.82
CA ILE A 197 16.09 8.27 0.37
C ILE A 197 14.73 7.92 -0.21
N ILE A 198 14.02 6.98 0.41
CA ILE A 198 12.66 6.58 -0.04
C ILE A 198 11.69 7.77 0.08
N ALA A 199 11.81 8.60 1.12
CA ALA A 199 10.97 9.76 1.31
C ALA A 199 11.19 10.83 0.24
N ILE A 200 12.44 11.12 -0.14
CA ILE A 200 12.76 12.05 -1.24
C ILE A 200 12.08 11.58 -2.54
N ILE A 201 12.20 10.30 -2.87
CA ILE A 201 11.55 9.70 -4.05
C ILE A 201 10.02 9.88 -3.99
N LYS A 202 9.39 9.61 -2.84
CA LYS A 202 7.95 9.77 -2.65
C LYS A 202 7.50 11.22 -2.77
N THR A 203 8.24 12.17 -2.22
CA THR A 203 7.96 13.60 -2.36
C THR A 203 8.03 14.03 -3.82
N ILE A 204 9.07 13.61 -4.57
CA ILE A 204 9.19 13.91 -6.00
C ILE A 204 7.99 13.35 -6.77
N ARG A 205 7.56 12.12 -6.48
CA ARG A 205 6.38 11.50 -7.11
C ARG A 205 5.08 12.24 -6.81
N ALA A 206 4.92 12.74 -5.59
CA ALA A 206 3.77 13.55 -5.22
C ALA A 206 3.76 14.89 -5.97
N VAL A 207 4.92 15.54 -6.14
CA VAL A 207 5.04 16.76 -6.94
C VAL A 207 4.75 16.51 -8.42
N ILE A 208 5.28 15.42 -9.00
CA ILE A 208 4.98 15.04 -10.40
C ILE A 208 3.48 14.83 -10.58
N MET A 209 2.82 14.15 -9.63
CA MET A 209 1.37 13.92 -9.67
C MET A 209 0.58 15.24 -9.62
N TYR A 210 0.99 16.18 -8.77
CA TYR A 210 0.40 17.52 -8.73
C TYR A 210 0.58 18.28 -10.05
N LEU A 211 1.77 18.20 -10.66
CA LEU A 211 2.04 18.81 -11.96
C LEU A 211 1.24 18.16 -13.09
N GLN A 212 0.99 16.84 -13.03
CA GLN A 212 0.16 16.13 -14.01
C GLN A 212 -1.28 16.66 -13.99
N ASP A 213 -1.87 16.83 -12.80
CA ASP A 213 -3.22 17.39 -12.66
C ASP A 213 -3.31 18.84 -13.19
N LYS A 214 -2.27 19.64 -12.96
CA LYS A 214 -2.17 21.00 -13.52
C LYS A 214 -1.99 21.00 -15.05
N ALA A 215 -1.20 20.08 -15.60
CA ALA A 215 -1.03 19.90 -17.03
C ALA A 215 -2.30 19.37 -17.71
N ALA A 216 -3.09 18.55 -17.01
CA ALA A 216 -4.41 18.09 -17.44
C ALA A 216 -5.37 19.27 -17.60
N LYS A 217 -5.47 20.13 -16.58
CA LYS A 217 -6.36 21.31 -16.58
C LYS A 217 -5.98 22.37 -17.60
N SER A 218 -4.69 22.51 -17.93
CA SER A 218 -4.21 23.46 -18.94
C SER A 218 -4.24 22.94 -20.38
N GLY A 219 -4.58 21.65 -20.59
CA GLY A 219 -4.64 21.05 -21.93
C GLY A 219 -3.28 20.75 -22.57
N ASN A 220 -2.15 20.88 -21.85
CA ASN A 220 -0.81 20.66 -22.39
C ASN A 220 -0.49 19.14 -22.46
N LYS A 221 -0.82 18.51 -23.59
CA LYS A 221 -0.62 17.07 -23.84
C LYS A 221 0.86 16.65 -23.82
N ALA A 222 1.77 17.50 -24.28
CA ALA A 222 3.20 17.20 -24.28
C ALA A 222 3.75 17.12 -22.84
N ALA A 223 3.38 18.08 -21.99
CA ALA A 223 3.75 18.06 -20.58
C ALA A 223 3.18 16.83 -19.85
N GLN A 224 1.94 16.43 -20.14
CA GLN A 224 1.35 15.22 -19.57
C GLN A 224 2.13 13.95 -19.94
N MET A 225 2.54 13.81 -21.21
CA MET A 225 3.31 12.66 -21.67
C MET A 225 4.66 12.57 -20.94
N VAL A 226 5.41 13.68 -20.86
CA VAL A 226 6.70 13.72 -20.16
C VAL A 226 6.55 13.38 -18.67
N LEU A 227 5.55 13.98 -18.00
CA LEU A 227 5.29 13.71 -16.59
C LEU A 227 4.85 12.27 -16.35
N CYS A 228 4.14 11.64 -17.29
CA CYS A 228 3.78 10.22 -17.22
C CYS A 228 5.03 9.33 -17.24
N CYS A 229 5.96 9.57 -18.18
CA CYS A 229 7.23 8.85 -18.25
C CYS A 229 8.05 9.01 -16.96
N LEU A 230 8.16 10.24 -16.44
CA LEU A 230 8.86 10.50 -15.17
C LEU A 230 8.22 9.76 -13.99
N GLN A 231 6.89 9.70 -13.93
CA GLN A 231 6.18 8.97 -12.89
C GLN A 231 6.48 7.46 -12.94
N CYS A 232 6.56 6.87 -14.13
CA CYS A 232 6.98 5.48 -14.32
C CYS A 232 8.42 5.24 -13.85
N CYS A 233 9.37 6.09 -14.27
CA CYS A 233 10.77 6.00 -13.84
C CYS A 233 10.91 6.09 -12.32
N MET A 234 10.23 7.06 -11.69
CA MET A 234 10.28 7.22 -10.24
C MET A 234 9.59 6.07 -9.50
N TRP A 235 8.58 5.42 -10.09
CA TRP A 235 8.01 4.20 -9.54
C TRP A 235 9.02 3.04 -9.57
N CYS A 236 9.73 2.85 -10.67
CA CYS A 236 10.80 1.85 -10.76
C CYS A 236 11.89 2.12 -9.70
N ILE A 237 12.35 3.37 -9.57
CA ILE A 237 13.36 3.76 -8.57
C ILE A 237 12.85 3.49 -7.15
N GLU A 238 11.60 3.85 -6.81
CA GLU A 238 11.02 3.55 -5.49
C GLU A 238 11.03 2.04 -5.20
N LYS A 239 10.75 1.20 -6.21
CA LYS A 239 10.77 -0.25 -6.06
C LYS A 239 12.18 -0.78 -5.84
N CYS A 240 13.17 -0.29 -6.58
CA CYS A 240 14.57 -0.69 -6.37
C CYS A 240 15.09 -0.26 -4.99
N MET A 241 14.84 0.99 -4.61
CA MET A 241 15.34 1.55 -3.34
C MET A 241 14.67 0.98 -2.10
N LYS A 242 13.52 0.32 -2.23
CA LYS A 242 12.87 -0.39 -1.10
C LYS A 242 13.62 -1.63 -0.63
N PHE A 243 14.55 -2.15 -1.43
CA PHE A 243 15.31 -3.37 -1.13
C PHE A 243 16.77 -3.09 -0.76
N ILE A 244 17.18 -1.82 -0.77
CA ILE A 244 18.50 -1.34 -0.33
C ILE A 244 18.35 -0.77 1.08
#